data_AF-A0A8H4UEC2-F1
#
_entry.id   AF-A0A8H4UEC2-F1
#
_cell.length_a   1.000
_cell.length_b   1.000
_cell.length_c   1.000
_cell.angle_alpha   90.00
_cell.angle_beta   90.00
_cell.angle_gamma   90.00
#
_symmetry.space_group_name_H-M   'P 1'
#
loop_
_entity.id
_entity.type
_entity.pdbx_description
1 polymer ?
#
loop_
_entity_poly.entity_id
_entity_poly.type
_entity_poly.pdbx_seq_one_letter_code
_entity_poly.pdbx_strand_id
1 'polypeptide(L)'
;MLLIGDQENTEAKTAINLRGEESVSAPPKYTLKVYTVRSKTRTYVPSNSLDPIDLVFSLRQSFINQWLKPLTRILVGLPYGKNPEDIDKIPNTAVPLMAATVDPPNPLMLSNLRLNVLKQWGAEEDPDLAGHIVFELIPLRQPGVLVSLLEDASFMLPRHEIASYYGTGQLRAKVKVLHEFLSDNGKRERATFRDYKYVVMQPAPWN
;
A
#
# COMPACT_ATOMS: atom_id res chain seq x y z
N MET A 1 -66.55 9.38 -13.46
CA MET A 1 -66.27 8.37 -12.41
C MET A 1 -65.21 7.44 -12.99
N LEU A 2 -64.05 7.30 -12.32
CA LEU A 2 -62.94 6.30 -12.43
C LEU A 2 -62.61 5.68 -13.83
N LEU A 3 -61.37 5.79 -14.35
CA LEU A 3 -60.18 4.91 -14.08
C LEU A 3 -60.44 3.43 -14.48
N ILE A 4 -59.63 2.61 -15.15
CA ILE A 4 -58.18 2.48 -15.53
C ILE A 4 -58.15 1.78 -16.92
N GLY A 5 -57.15 1.82 -17.83
CA GLY A 5 -55.85 2.49 -17.93
C GLY A 5 -54.86 1.74 -18.86
N ASP A 6 -53.65 2.27 -18.99
CA ASP A 6 -52.33 1.63 -19.24
C ASP A 6 -52.07 0.67 -20.42
N GLN A 7 -51.27 1.13 -21.37
CA GLN A 7 -50.08 0.38 -21.79
C GLN A 7 -48.94 1.34 -22.19
N GLU A 8 -47.93 1.44 -21.34
CA GLU A 8 -46.73 2.25 -21.56
C GLU A 8 -45.87 1.62 -22.66
N ASN A 9 -45.66 2.35 -23.76
CA ASN A 9 -44.58 2.05 -24.69
C ASN A 9 -43.30 2.70 -24.16
N THR A 10 -42.59 2.01 -23.26
CA THR A 10 -41.40 2.52 -22.58
C THR A 10 -40.20 2.56 -23.53
N GLU A 11 -40.15 3.56 -24.41
CA GLU A 11 -38.89 4.00 -25.00
C GLU A 11 -37.92 4.33 -23.85
N ALA A 12 -36.85 3.54 -23.72
CA ALA A 12 -35.80 3.75 -22.75
C ALA A 12 -35.00 5.01 -23.11
N LYS A 13 -35.57 6.18 -22.78
CA LYS A 13 -34.94 7.47 -22.95
C LYS A 13 -33.61 7.49 -22.21
N THR A 14 -32.53 7.44 -22.98
CA THR A 14 -31.19 7.75 -22.51
C THR A 14 -31.18 9.18 -22.00
N ALA A 15 -31.38 9.35 -20.69
CA ALA A 15 -31.22 10.61 -20.02
C ALA A 15 -29.72 10.95 -19.96
N ILE A 16 -29.18 11.48 -21.06
CA ILE A 16 -27.87 12.12 -21.07
C ILE A 16 -28.01 13.36 -20.18
N ASN A 17 -27.54 13.25 -18.94
CA ASN A 17 -27.51 14.37 -18.00
C ASN A 17 -26.47 15.39 -18.47
N LEU A 18 -26.88 16.29 -19.38
CA LEU A 18 -26.12 17.45 -19.83
C LEU A 18 -26.15 18.54 -18.76
N ARG A 19 -25.58 18.25 -17.60
CA ARG A 19 -25.12 19.22 -16.61
C ARG A 19 -23.73 18.78 -16.16
N GLY A 20 -22.83 19.75 -16.04
CA GLY A 20 -21.43 19.53 -15.69
C GLY A 20 -21.24 19.13 -14.24
N GLU A 21 -21.73 17.96 -13.86
CA GLU A 21 -21.10 17.18 -12.81
C GLU A 21 -19.79 16.66 -13.42
N GLU A 22 -18.65 17.16 -12.94
CA GLU A 22 -17.40 16.45 -13.10
C GLU A 22 -17.64 15.03 -12.59
N SER A 23 -17.53 14.04 -13.47
CA SER A 23 -17.54 12.64 -13.06
C SER A 23 -16.24 12.39 -12.28
N VAL A 24 -16.25 12.75 -11.00
CA VAL A 24 -15.19 12.45 -10.05
C VAL A 24 -15.20 10.93 -9.89
N SER A 25 -14.52 10.25 -10.82
CA SER A 25 -14.36 8.80 -10.82
C SER A 25 -13.90 8.39 -9.43
N ALA A 26 -14.54 7.40 -8.83
CA ALA A 26 -14.18 7.01 -7.46
C ALA A 26 -12.68 6.64 -7.40
N PRO A 27 -11.96 7.05 -6.34
CA PRO A 27 -10.54 6.80 -6.25
C PRO A 27 -10.19 5.31 -6.25
N PRO A 28 -9.02 4.92 -6.80
CA PRO A 28 -8.58 3.53 -6.84
C PRO A 28 -8.44 2.96 -5.43
N LYS A 29 -9.31 1.99 -5.15
CA LYS A 29 -9.28 1.18 -3.94
C LYS A 29 -8.36 -0.02 -4.18
N TYR A 30 -7.21 0.00 -3.53
CA TYR A 30 -6.34 -1.16 -3.39
C TYR A 30 -6.52 -1.80 -2.01
N THR A 31 -6.24 -3.10 -1.92
CA THR A 31 -6.05 -3.81 -0.66
C THR A 31 -4.55 -4.00 -0.47
N LEU A 32 -3.96 -3.28 0.49
CA LEU A 32 -2.62 -3.58 0.97
C LEU A 32 -2.66 -4.77 1.94
N LYS A 33 -1.94 -5.84 1.59
CA LYS A 33 -1.59 -6.94 2.48
C LYS A 33 -0.09 -6.91 2.73
N VAL A 34 0.29 -7.07 3.99
CA VAL A 34 1.69 -7.22 4.41
C VAL A 34 1.75 -8.46 5.28
N TYR A 35 2.60 -9.42 4.92
CA TYR A 35 2.67 -10.73 5.58
C TYR A 35 4.07 -11.36 5.45
N THR A 36 4.38 -12.28 6.35
CA THR A 36 5.70 -12.93 6.42
C THR A 36 5.70 -14.32 5.76
N VAL A 37 6.79 -14.63 5.04
CA VAL A 37 7.02 -15.92 4.37
C VAL A 37 8.42 -16.45 4.71
N ARG A 38 8.63 -17.77 4.73
CA ARG A 38 9.97 -18.35 4.94
C ARG A 38 10.86 -18.10 3.72
N SER A 39 12.06 -17.54 3.89
CA SER A 39 12.85 -17.02 2.74
C SER A 39 13.18 -18.08 1.67
N LYS A 40 13.40 -19.33 2.09
CA LYS A 40 13.76 -20.43 1.16
C LYS A 40 12.56 -21.05 0.43
N THR A 41 11.41 -21.19 1.10
CA THR A 41 10.25 -21.94 0.57
C THR A 41 9.09 -21.05 0.13
N ARG A 42 9.12 -19.75 0.50
CA ARG A 42 8.05 -18.76 0.29
C ARG A 42 6.69 -19.15 0.91
N THR A 43 6.67 -20.14 1.80
CA THR A 43 5.48 -20.52 2.58
C THR A 43 5.20 -19.47 3.63
N TYR A 44 3.93 -19.10 3.82
CA TYR A 44 3.52 -18.22 4.93
C TYR A 44 4.02 -18.75 6.28
N VAL A 45 4.52 -17.86 7.13
CA VAL A 45 4.95 -18.15 8.50
C VAL A 45 4.64 -16.97 9.43
N PRO A 46 4.33 -17.21 10.71
CA PRO A 46 4.21 -16.13 11.71
C PRO A 46 5.48 -15.27 11.83
N SER A 47 5.31 -14.00 12.20
CA SER A 47 6.42 -13.04 12.33
C SER A 47 7.41 -13.37 13.46
N ASN A 48 7.03 -14.21 14.42
CA ASN A 48 7.88 -14.71 15.51
C ASN A 48 8.55 -16.08 15.23
N SER A 49 8.51 -16.60 14.00
CA SER A 49 9.28 -17.80 13.63
C SER A 49 10.77 -17.64 14.01
N LEU A 50 11.47 -18.72 14.33
CA LEU A 50 12.93 -18.69 14.54
C LEU A 50 13.72 -18.71 13.21
N ASP A 51 13.06 -19.03 12.10
CA ASP A 51 13.69 -19.17 10.79
C ASP A 51 13.92 -17.82 10.10
N PRO A 52 14.82 -17.73 9.10
CA PRO A 52 14.80 -16.62 8.15
C PRO A 52 13.43 -16.50 7.47
N ILE A 53 12.81 -15.34 7.59
CA ILE A 53 11.57 -14.96 6.90
C ILE A 53 11.87 -13.82 5.94
N ASP A 54 10.92 -13.48 5.08
CA ASP A 54 10.90 -12.27 4.28
C ASP A 54 9.51 -11.63 4.45
N LEU A 55 9.43 -10.32 4.33
CA LEU A 55 8.19 -9.56 4.37
C LEU A 55 7.70 -9.28 2.96
N VAL A 56 6.51 -9.78 2.64
CA VAL A 56 5.87 -9.58 1.34
C VAL A 56 4.84 -8.46 1.45
N PHE A 57 4.98 -7.47 0.58
CA PHE A 57 4.01 -6.41 0.34
C PHE A 57 3.21 -6.79 -0.91
N SER A 58 1.89 -6.90 -0.78
CA SER A 58 0.99 -7.18 -1.89
C SER A 58 -0.08 -6.09 -1.97
N LEU A 59 -0.08 -5.37 -3.08
CA LEU A 59 -1.09 -4.39 -3.47
C LEU A 59 -1.99 -5.06 -4.51
N ARG A 60 -3.24 -5.32 -4.12
CA ARG A 60 -4.24 -5.93 -5.01
C ARG A 60 -5.35 -4.94 -5.29
N GLN A 61 -5.81 -4.84 -6.52
CA GLN A 61 -6.96 -3.99 -6.85
C GLN A 61 -8.23 -4.59 -6.21
N SER A 62 -8.97 -3.80 -5.43
CA SER A 62 -10.11 -4.32 -4.64
C SER A 62 -11.38 -4.50 -5.49
N PHE A 63 -11.57 -3.66 -6.51
CA PHE A 63 -12.73 -3.67 -7.41
C PHE A 63 -12.33 -3.16 -8.80
N ILE A 64 -13.06 -3.56 -9.85
CA ILE A 64 -12.94 -2.94 -11.18
C ILE A 64 -13.20 -1.44 -11.02
N ASN A 65 -12.24 -0.63 -11.45
CA ASN A 65 -12.22 0.79 -11.16
C ASN A 65 -12.22 1.60 -12.45
N GLN A 66 -13.03 2.66 -12.48
CA GLN A 66 -13.19 3.58 -13.61
C GLN A 66 -12.26 4.81 -13.51
N TRP A 67 -11.27 4.80 -12.61
CA TRP A 67 -10.31 5.91 -12.48
C TRP A 67 -9.43 6.03 -13.72
N LEU A 68 -9.57 7.17 -14.41
CA LEU A 68 -8.92 7.44 -15.69
C LEU A 68 -7.55 8.13 -15.57
N LYS A 69 -7.24 8.77 -14.42
CA LYS A 69 -5.95 9.45 -14.24
C LYS A 69 -4.79 8.43 -14.24
N PRO A 70 -3.77 8.59 -15.09
CA PRO A 70 -2.61 7.68 -15.12
C PRO A 70 -1.85 7.71 -13.79
N LEU A 71 -1.57 6.54 -13.22
CA LEU A 71 -0.66 6.42 -12.07
C LEU A 71 0.78 6.70 -12.53
N THR A 72 1.49 7.54 -11.79
CA THR A 72 2.92 7.87 -12.02
C THR A 72 3.83 7.16 -11.03
N ARG A 73 3.38 6.94 -9.80
CA ARG A 73 4.16 6.31 -8.71
C ARG A 73 3.25 5.75 -7.60
N ILE A 74 3.68 4.67 -6.94
CA ILE A 74 3.22 4.31 -5.59
C ILE A 74 4.41 4.43 -4.64
N LEU A 75 4.23 5.05 -3.49
CA LEU A 75 5.23 5.12 -2.43
C LEU A 75 4.80 4.20 -1.29
N VAL A 76 5.65 3.25 -0.89
CA VAL A 76 5.44 2.42 0.30
C VAL A 76 6.44 2.84 1.38
N GLY A 77 5.94 3.52 2.41
CA GLY A 77 6.72 3.99 3.55
C GLY A 77 6.76 2.95 4.67
N LEU A 78 7.96 2.48 5.01
CA LEU A 78 8.21 1.58 6.14
C LEU A 78 8.85 2.34 7.30
N PRO A 79 8.22 2.40 8.49
CA PRO A 79 8.76 3.16 9.60
C PRO A 79 10.07 2.53 10.09
N TYR A 80 11.09 3.35 10.31
CA TYR A 80 12.38 2.93 10.84
C TYR A 80 12.79 3.81 12.03
N GLY A 81 13.66 3.30 12.91
CA GLY A 81 14.14 4.09 14.04
C GLY A 81 14.58 3.28 15.25
N LYS A 82 14.67 3.97 16.39
CA LYS A 82 14.79 3.35 17.73
C LYS A 82 13.39 3.00 18.24
N ASN A 83 13.27 1.85 18.90
CA ASN A 83 12.06 1.53 19.66
C ASN A 83 11.86 2.53 20.82
N PRO A 84 10.62 2.97 21.10
CA PRO A 84 10.30 3.70 22.33
C PRO A 84 10.76 2.92 23.58
N GLU A 85 11.16 3.64 24.63
CA GLU A 85 11.74 3.02 25.83
C GLU A 85 10.67 2.43 26.78
N ASP A 86 9.43 2.91 26.69
CA ASP A 86 8.30 2.53 27.54
C ASP A 86 7.21 1.70 26.80
N ILE A 87 7.59 0.88 25.81
CA ILE A 87 6.64 0.11 24.99
C ILE A 87 5.66 -0.73 25.83
N ASP A 88 6.14 -1.46 26.85
CA ASP A 88 5.29 -2.32 27.68
C ASP A 88 4.28 -1.54 28.54
N LYS A 89 4.48 -0.23 28.74
CA LYS A 89 3.52 0.65 29.45
C LYS A 89 2.42 1.20 28.55
N ILE A 90 2.64 1.27 27.23
CA ILE A 90 1.72 1.88 26.27
C ILE A 90 1.34 0.85 25.18
N PRO A 91 0.45 -0.11 25.50
CA PRO A 91 -0.03 -1.07 24.52
C PRO A 91 -0.67 -0.36 23.33
N ASN A 92 -0.36 -0.82 22.12
CA ASN A 92 -0.70 -0.23 20.82
C ASN A 92 0.12 0.99 20.35
N THR A 93 1.25 1.33 21.00
CA THR A 93 2.22 2.25 20.41
C THR A 93 2.67 1.77 19.03
N ALA A 94 2.67 2.67 18.04
CA ALA A 94 3.20 2.35 16.72
C ALA A 94 4.73 2.31 16.78
N VAL A 95 5.32 1.18 16.41
CA VAL A 95 6.79 0.94 16.50
C VAL A 95 7.45 0.91 15.12
N PRO A 96 8.77 1.20 15.03
CA PRO A 96 9.52 1.00 13.80
C PRO A 96 9.55 -0.47 13.40
N LEU A 97 9.45 -0.72 12.08
CA LEU A 97 9.54 -2.03 11.46
C LEU A 97 11.01 -2.41 11.18
N MET A 98 11.88 -1.42 10.96
CA MET A 98 13.32 -1.59 10.74
C MET A 98 14.12 -0.78 11.77
N ALA A 99 15.27 -1.30 12.21
CA ALA A 99 16.11 -0.60 13.18
C ALA A 99 16.89 0.54 12.50
N ALA A 100 17.15 1.63 13.23
CA ALA A 100 17.87 2.81 12.72
C ALA A 100 19.29 2.53 12.18
N THR A 101 19.88 1.41 12.56
CA THR A 101 21.27 1.01 12.25
C THR A 101 21.38 0.04 11.09
N VAL A 102 20.27 -0.36 10.45
CA VAL A 102 20.27 -1.34 9.37
C VAL A 102 20.04 -0.64 8.05
N ASP A 103 20.92 -0.89 7.08
CA ASP A 103 20.73 -0.48 5.70
C ASP A 103 19.40 -1.03 5.14
N PRO A 104 18.77 -0.34 4.17
CA PRO A 104 17.48 -0.74 3.65
C PRO A 104 17.63 -1.88 2.61
N PRO A 105 16.71 -2.86 2.58
CA PRO A 105 16.83 -4.00 1.68
C PRO A 105 16.81 -3.62 0.22
N ASN A 106 17.54 -4.36 -0.60
CA ASN A 106 17.27 -4.36 -2.04
C ASN A 106 15.98 -5.15 -2.29
N PRO A 107 14.89 -4.51 -2.74
CA PRO A 107 13.59 -5.16 -2.88
C PRO A 107 13.59 -6.15 -4.04
N LEU A 108 12.96 -7.31 -3.86
CA LEU A 108 12.71 -8.26 -4.94
C LEU A 108 11.26 -8.17 -5.40
N MET A 109 11.03 -7.86 -6.68
CA MET A 109 9.69 -7.95 -7.27
C MET A 109 9.26 -9.43 -7.36
N LEU A 110 8.04 -9.73 -6.91
CA LEU A 110 7.44 -11.07 -6.92
C LEU A 110 6.32 -11.22 -7.96
N SER A 111 5.52 -10.17 -8.18
CA SER A 111 4.46 -10.16 -9.19
C SER A 111 4.32 -8.80 -9.85
N ASN A 112 3.84 -8.83 -11.10
CA ASN A 112 3.66 -7.70 -12.01
C ASN A 112 4.97 -7.06 -12.53
N LEU A 113 5.36 -7.44 -13.75
CA LEU A 113 6.52 -6.92 -14.49
C LEU A 113 6.34 -5.50 -15.06
N ARG A 114 5.22 -4.80 -14.81
CA ARG A 114 4.95 -3.45 -15.35
C ARG A 114 5.41 -2.32 -14.42
N LEU A 115 5.86 -2.66 -13.21
CA LEU A 115 6.42 -1.73 -12.23
C LEU A 115 7.89 -2.10 -11.98
N ASN A 116 8.75 -1.10 -11.81
CA ASN A 116 10.03 -1.25 -11.10
C ASN A 116 9.82 -0.95 -9.63
N VAL A 117 10.60 -1.58 -8.74
CA VAL A 117 10.73 -1.13 -7.34
C VAL A 117 12.08 -0.45 -7.17
N LEU A 118 12.05 0.83 -6.81
CA LEU A 118 13.23 1.60 -6.42
C LEU A 118 13.22 1.83 -4.91
N LYS A 119 14.39 2.17 -4.37
CA LYS A 119 14.64 2.32 -2.93
C LYS A 119 15.16 3.72 -2.65
N GLN A 120 14.46 4.46 -1.81
CA GLN A 120 14.86 5.80 -1.35
C GLN A 120 15.03 5.77 0.17
N TRP A 121 16.17 6.29 0.64
CA TRP A 121 16.48 6.39 2.06
C TRP A 121 16.17 7.78 2.56
N GLY A 122 15.34 7.87 3.61
CA GLY A 122 14.85 9.14 4.12
C GLY A 122 13.83 9.80 3.18
N ALA A 123 12.78 10.36 3.79
CA ALA A 123 11.78 11.14 3.09
C ALA A 123 12.06 12.64 3.25
N GLU A 124 13.26 13.08 2.87
CA GLU A 124 13.68 14.50 3.01
C GLU A 124 12.75 15.45 2.24
N GLU A 125 12.12 14.97 1.17
CA GLU A 125 11.17 15.69 0.33
C GLU A 125 9.69 15.42 0.68
N ASP A 126 9.38 14.62 1.72
CA ASP A 126 8.00 14.25 2.06
C ASP A 126 7.73 14.17 3.58
N PRO A 127 7.13 15.23 4.16
CA PRO A 127 6.74 15.25 5.58
C PRO A 127 5.79 14.12 5.99
N ASP A 128 4.93 13.64 5.08
CA ASP A 128 4.00 12.53 5.34
C ASP A 128 4.74 11.18 5.41
N LEU A 129 6.00 11.09 4.94
CA LEU A 129 6.87 9.92 5.01
C LEU A 129 8.12 10.13 5.89
N ALA A 130 8.25 11.26 6.59
CA ALA A 130 9.35 11.50 7.54
C ALA A 130 9.49 10.32 8.53
N GLY A 131 10.73 9.87 8.77
CA GLY A 131 11.00 8.65 9.57
C GLY A 131 10.62 7.32 8.89
N HIS A 132 10.45 7.30 7.56
CA HIS A 132 10.21 6.08 6.79
C HIS A 132 11.32 5.84 5.76
N ILE A 133 11.59 4.57 5.48
CA ILE A 133 12.31 4.09 4.30
C ILE A 133 11.25 3.95 3.21
N VAL A 134 11.52 4.48 2.02
CA VAL A 134 10.51 4.60 0.96
C VAL A 134 10.86 3.68 -0.19
N PHE A 135 9.91 2.79 -0.53
CA PHE A 135 9.98 1.96 -1.72
C PHE A 135 9.07 2.54 -2.79
N GLU A 136 9.66 2.99 -3.90
CA GLU A 136 8.93 3.60 -5.01
C GLU A 136 8.59 2.53 -6.05
N LEU A 137 7.31 2.30 -6.29
CA LEU A 137 6.84 1.45 -7.39
C LEU A 137 6.50 2.36 -8.56
N ILE A 138 7.34 2.35 -9.61
CA ILE A 138 7.23 3.24 -10.77
C ILE A 138 6.86 2.42 -12.00
N PRO A 139 5.84 2.83 -12.79
CA PRO A 139 5.53 2.18 -14.06
C PRO A 139 6.71 2.20 -15.05
N LEU A 140 6.97 1.06 -15.69
CA LEU A 140 7.95 0.93 -16.77
C LEU A 140 7.67 1.86 -17.96
N ARG A 141 6.39 2.19 -18.18
CA ARG A 141 5.96 3.12 -19.22
C ARG A 141 5.67 4.48 -18.60
N GLN A 142 6.34 5.50 -19.12
CA GLN A 142 6.16 6.90 -18.74
C GLN A 142 5.23 7.61 -19.76
N PRO A 143 4.54 8.71 -19.41
CA PRO A 143 4.60 9.42 -18.13
C PRO A 143 3.77 8.79 -17.00
N GLY A 144 2.94 7.78 -17.31
CA GLY A 144 2.15 7.04 -16.33
C GLY A 144 1.34 5.91 -16.99
N VAL A 145 0.68 5.08 -16.17
CA VAL A 145 -0.09 3.91 -16.61
C VAL A 145 -1.45 3.86 -15.92
N LEU A 146 -2.51 3.45 -16.62
CA LEU A 146 -3.85 3.30 -16.04
C LEU A 146 -3.84 2.26 -14.92
N VAL A 147 -4.54 2.55 -13.82
CA VAL A 147 -4.66 1.66 -12.66
C VAL A 147 -5.17 0.26 -13.03
N SER A 148 -6.13 0.17 -13.95
CA SER A 148 -6.69 -1.09 -14.45
C SER A 148 -5.68 -2.00 -15.15
N LEU A 149 -4.49 -1.49 -15.49
CA LEU A 149 -3.40 -2.26 -16.10
C LEU A 149 -2.40 -2.79 -15.06
N LEU A 150 -2.66 -2.56 -13.77
CA LEU A 150 -1.84 -2.97 -12.63
C LEU A 150 -2.52 -4.07 -11.81
N GLU A 151 -2.68 -5.23 -12.46
CA GLU A 151 -3.11 -6.46 -11.80
C GLU A 151 -2.03 -6.92 -10.80
N ASP A 152 -2.41 -7.07 -9.52
CA ASP A 152 -1.62 -7.61 -8.39
C ASP A 152 -0.10 -7.31 -8.40
N ALA A 153 0.30 -6.15 -7.86
CA ALA A 153 1.70 -5.82 -7.62
C ALA A 153 2.18 -6.41 -6.28
N SER A 154 3.34 -7.08 -6.26
CA SER A 154 3.95 -7.49 -5.00
C SER A 154 5.47 -7.54 -5.03
N PHE A 155 6.08 -7.13 -3.93
CA PHE A 155 7.53 -7.14 -3.71
C PHE A 155 7.87 -7.63 -2.31
N MET A 156 9.15 -7.96 -2.11
CA MET A 156 9.62 -8.69 -0.94
C MET A 156 10.90 -8.07 -0.36
N LEU A 157 10.97 -8.02 0.97
CA LEU A 157 12.10 -7.53 1.75
C LEU A 157 12.59 -8.61 2.74
N PRO A 158 13.87 -9.02 2.73
CA PRO A 158 14.42 -10.00 3.69
C PRO A 158 14.30 -9.63 5.19
N ARG A 159 14.17 -10.64 6.09
CA ARG A 159 13.99 -10.41 7.54
C ARG A 159 15.18 -9.79 8.26
N HIS A 160 16.42 -10.02 7.81
CA HIS A 160 17.62 -9.61 8.56
C HIS A 160 17.72 -8.09 8.80
N GLU A 161 16.77 -7.35 8.26
CA GLU A 161 16.64 -5.90 8.21
C GLU A 161 15.41 -5.41 9.01
N ILE A 162 14.55 -6.34 9.47
CA ILE A 162 13.36 -6.11 10.29
C ILE A 162 13.74 -6.14 11.78
N ALA A 163 13.28 -5.15 12.54
CA ALA A 163 13.52 -5.06 13.98
C ALA A 163 12.81 -6.20 14.74
N SER A 164 13.57 -7.03 15.46
CA SER A 164 13.04 -7.93 16.50
C SER A 164 12.71 -7.14 17.76
N TYR A 165 11.57 -7.41 18.38
CA TYR A 165 11.20 -6.88 19.70
C TYR A 165 11.16 -8.01 20.74
N TYR A 166 11.68 -7.72 21.93
CA TYR A 166 11.57 -8.56 23.12
C TYR A 166 10.59 -7.89 24.09
N GLY A 167 9.59 -8.63 24.54
CA GLY A 167 8.57 -8.13 25.47
C GLY A 167 7.36 -9.05 25.54
N THR A 168 6.25 -8.57 26.09
CA THR A 168 5.08 -9.43 26.39
C THR A 168 3.85 -9.16 25.50
N GLY A 169 3.75 -7.95 24.93
CA GLY A 169 2.61 -7.53 24.11
C GLY A 169 2.80 -7.77 22.60
N GLN A 170 1.68 -7.87 21.87
CA GLN A 170 1.70 -7.73 20.41
C GLN A 170 1.88 -6.25 20.04
N LEU A 171 2.83 -5.98 19.15
CA LEU A 171 3.10 -4.63 18.64
C LEU A 171 2.59 -4.45 17.22
N ARG A 172 2.52 -3.20 16.77
CA ARG A 172 2.02 -2.83 15.44
C ARG A 172 2.93 -1.79 14.79
N ALA A 173 3.52 -2.12 13.65
CA ALA A 173 4.19 -1.13 12.80
C ALA A 173 3.21 -0.59 11.75
N LYS A 174 3.17 0.73 11.54
CA LYS A 174 2.28 1.38 10.58
C LYS A 174 2.98 1.58 9.23
N VAL A 175 2.72 0.68 8.28
CA VAL A 175 3.12 0.85 6.88
C VAL A 175 2.19 1.87 6.24
N LYS A 176 2.75 2.88 5.54
CA LYS A 176 2.00 3.87 4.76
C LYS A 176 2.09 3.55 3.27
N VAL A 177 1.02 3.79 2.53
CA VAL A 177 1.03 3.76 1.06
C VAL A 177 0.44 5.06 0.53
N LEU A 178 1.15 5.71 -0.39
CA LEU A 178 0.71 6.90 -1.11
C LEU A 178 0.70 6.64 -2.61
N HIS A 179 -0.21 7.28 -3.33
CA HIS A 179 -0.34 7.15 -4.77
C HIS A 179 -0.18 8.52 -5.44
N GLU A 180 0.57 8.56 -6.53
CA GLU A 180 0.77 9.74 -7.35
C GLU A 180 0.22 9.49 -8.75
N PHE A 181 -0.50 10.48 -9.29
CA PHE A 181 -1.17 10.42 -10.58
C PHE A 181 -0.80 11.62 -11.44
N LEU A 182 -0.90 11.46 -12.75
CA LEU A 182 -0.86 12.57 -13.69
C LEU A 182 -2.25 13.20 -13.75
N SER A 183 -2.31 14.51 -13.55
CA SER A 183 -3.55 15.28 -13.63
C SER A 183 -3.83 15.78 -15.05
N ASP A 184 -5.02 16.31 -15.24
CA ASP A 184 -5.52 16.79 -16.54
C ASP A 184 -4.74 18.03 -17.03
N ASN A 185 -4.05 18.75 -16.13
CA ASN A 185 -3.12 19.84 -16.46
C ASN A 185 -1.65 19.38 -16.62
N GLY A 186 -1.39 18.07 -16.64
CA GLY A 186 -0.05 17.48 -16.82
C GLY A 186 0.87 17.56 -15.60
N LYS A 187 0.40 18.06 -14.46
CA LYS A 187 1.15 18.02 -13.20
C LYS A 187 0.96 16.68 -12.49
N ARG A 188 1.90 16.35 -11.62
CA ARG A 188 1.79 15.21 -10.70
C ARG A 188 0.94 15.62 -9.50
N GLU A 189 -0.20 14.97 -9.35
CA GLU A 189 -1.09 15.10 -8.20
C GLU A 189 -0.94 13.88 -7.30
N ARG A 190 -0.50 14.08 -6.06
CA ARG A 190 -0.58 13.05 -5.03
C ARG A 190 -2.02 12.96 -4.56
N ALA A 191 -2.73 11.94 -5.02
CA ALA A 191 -3.98 11.57 -4.39
C ALA A 191 -3.63 10.73 -3.16
N THR A 192 -3.59 11.40 -2.00
CA THR A 192 -3.37 10.81 -0.68
C THR A 192 -4.55 9.95 -0.25
N PHE A 193 -4.76 8.82 -0.95
CA PHE A 193 -5.37 7.64 -0.37
C PHE A 193 -4.41 7.20 0.72
N ARG A 194 -4.64 7.70 1.95
CA ARG A 194 -3.83 7.40 3.13
C ARG A 194 -4.16 5.99 3.60
N ASP A 195 -3.89 5.03 2.72
CA ASP A 195 -3.93 3.61 3.03
C ASP A 195 -2.77 3.30 3.96
N TYR A 196 -3.09 2.59 5.04
CA TYR A 196 -2.08 2.09 5.95
C TYR A 196 -2.43 0.69 6.40
N LYS A 197 -1.41 -0.11 6.64
CA LYS A 197 -1.57 -1.43 7.24
C LYS A 197 -0.73 -1.53 8.50
N TYR A 198 -1.36 -2.00 9.57
CA TYR A 198 -0.64 -2.45 10.75
C TYR A 198 -0.07 -3.84 10.50
N VAL A 199 1.25 -3.95 10.55
CA VAL A 199 1.98 -5.22 10.60
C VAL A 199 2.07 -5.65 12.06
N VAL A 200 1.56 -6.84 12.39
CA VAL A 200 1.65 -7.36 13.76
C VAL A 200 3.05 -7.93 13.99
N MET A 201 3.81 -7.24 14.84
CA MET A 201 5.07 -7.72 15.37
C MET A 201 4.78 -8.49 16.65
N GLN A 202 5.09 -9.78 16.66
CA GLN A 202 5.04 -10.60 17.86
C GLN A 202 6.41 -10.62 18.55
N PRO A 203 6.46 -10.72 19.89
CA PRO A 203 7.72 -10.77 20.61
C PRO A 203 8.52 -12.00 20.20
N ALA A 204 9.85 -11.84 20.16
CA ALA A 204 10.76 -12.96 19.98
C ALA A 204 10.60 -13.95 21.14
N PRO A 205 10.67 -15.28 20.89
CA PRO A 205 10.71 -16.25 21.98
C PRO A 205 11.94 -16.01 22.86
N TRP A 206 11.79 -16.27 24.15
CA TRP A 206 12.90 -16.28 25.10
C TRP A 206 13.87 -17.42 24.72
N ASN A 207 15.15 -17.08 24.56
CA ASN A 207 16.26 -18.02 24.44
C ASN A 207 16.82 -18.35 25.84
#